data_AF-A0A5J4SQY6-F1
#
_entry.id   AF-A0A5J4SQY6-F1
#
_cell.length_a   1.000
_cell.length_b   1.000
_cell.length_c   1.000
_cell.angle_alpha   90.00
_cell.angle_beta   90.00
_cell.angle_gamma   90.00
#
_symmetry.space_group_name_H-M   'P 1'
#
loop_
_entity.id
_entity.type
_entity.pdbx_description
1 polymer ?
#
loop_
_entity_poly.entity_id
_entity_poly.type
_entity_poly.pdbx_seq_one_letter_code
_entity_poly.pdbx_strand_id
1 'polypeptide(L)'
;MEEYQNYRCFPTEWLGAWESVNGNPDVYIYQGYDGNYYLLAYYYDKEAERGNFSCYEIDSDEGSYSIGMGMKRSKIKSKKSPYGLYITGWGSYMKC
;
A
#
# COMPACT_ATOMS: atom_id res chain seq x y z
N MET A 1 6.63 -30.27 19.85
CA MET A 1 7.19 -28.92 19.94
C MET A 1 6.95 -28.31 18.57
N GLU A 2 5.77 -27.73 18.38
CA GLU A 2 5.37 -27.16 17.09
C GLU A 2 6.02 -25.78 16.98
N GLU A 3 7.07 -25.68 16.17
CA GLU A 3 7.57 -24.40 15.71
C GLU A 3 6.50 -23.75 14.84
N TYR A 4 5.67 -22.91 15.46
CA TYR A 4 4.81 -21.96 14.76
C TYR A 4 5.72 -21.00 13.98
N GLN A 5 6.11 -21.39 12.76
CA GLN A 5 6.58 -20.46 11.78
C GLN A 5 5.43 -19.47 11.53
N ASN A 6 5.57 -18.30 12.15
CA ASN A 6 4.73 -17.13 11.96
C ASN A 6 5.01 -16.61 10.55
N TYR A 7 4.59 -17.37 9.53
CA TYR A 7 4.39 -16.84 8.19
C TYR A 7 3.27 -15.82 8.34
N ARG A 8 3.62 -14.58 8.67
CA ARG A 8 2.68 -13.47 8.57
C ARG A 8 2.35 -13.35 7.10
N CYS A 9 1.25 -14.00 6.73
CA CYS A 9 0.65 -13.87 5.42
C CYS A 9 0.33 -12.39 5.18
N PHE A 10 0.43 -11.95 3.92
CA PHE A 10 0.04 -10.59 3.56
C PHE A 10 -1.39 -10.29 4.04
N PRO A 11 -1.67 -9.11 4.61
CA PRO A 11 -3.01 -8.79 5.12
C PRO A 11 -3.99 -8.71 3.95
N THR A 12 -4.77 -9.78 3.73
CA THR A 12 -5.70 -9.86 2.59
C THR A 12 -6.75 -8.75 2.62
N GLU A 13 -7.04 -8.20 3.81
CA GLU A 13 -7.90 -7.03 3.97
C GLU A 13 -7.32 -5.75 3.36
N TRP A 14 -6.02 -5.71 3.03
CA TRP A 14 -5.42 -4.60 2.29
C TRP A 14 -5.68 -4.66 0.80
N LEU A 15 -6.08 -5.81 0.24
CA LEU A 15 -6.36 -5.92 -1.19
C LEU A 15 -7.57 -5.06 -1.59
N GLY A 16 -7.48 -4.44 -2.75
CA GLY A 16 -8.52 -3.58 -3.33
C GLY A 16 -8.15 -2.10 -3.39
N ALA A 17 -9.17 -1.27 -3.61
CA ALA A 17 -9.06 0.17 -3.78
C ALA A 17 -9.11 0.92 -2.44
N TRP A 18 -8.32 1.98 -2.35
CA TRP A 18 -8.16 2.83 -1.19
C TRP A 18 -8.10 4.30 -1.62
N GLU A 19 -8.99 5.10 -1.07
CA GLU A 19 -9.06 6.54 -1.30
C GLU A 19 -8.21 7.30 -0.27
N SER A 20 -7.44 8.28 -0.74
CA SER A 20 -6.64 9.12 0.15
C SER A 20 -7.50 10.14 0.90
N VAL A 21 -7.30 10.25 2.21
CA VAL A 21 -8.02 11.23 3.04
C VAL A 21 -7.53 12.67 2.81
N ASN A 22 -6.27 12.85 2.42
CA ASN A 22 -5.60 14.16 2.39
C ASN A 22 -5.15 14.58 0.98
N GLY A 23 -5.78 14.05 -0.08
CA GLY A 23 -5.42 14.39 -1.46
C GLY A 23 -4.05 13.88 -1.91
N ASN A 24 -3.51 12.86 -1.24
CA ASN A 24 -2.40 12.07 -1.79
C ASN A 24 -2.95 11.13 -2.87
N PRO A 25 -2.08 10.46 -3.65
CA PRO A 25 -2.54 9.51 -4.66
C PRO A 25 -3.46 8.45 -4.04
N ASP A 26 -4.57 8.15 -4.73
CA ASP A 26 -5.39 6.98 -4.43
C ASP A 26 -4.60 5.72 -4.78
N VAL A 27 -4.87 4.62 -4.09
CA VAL A 27 -4.06 3.40 -4.27
C VAL A 27 -4.92 2.16 -4.46
N TYR A 28 -4.39 1.23 -5.25
CA TYR A 28 -4.95 -0.10 -5.44
C TYR A 28 -3.88 -1.14 -5.08
N ILE A 29 -4.21 -2.04 -4.17
CA ILE A 29 -3.29 -3.08 -3.69
C ILE A 29 -3.75 -4.43 -4.23
N TYR A 30 -2.84 -5.17 -4.86
CA TYR A 30 -3.15 -6.43 -5.53
C TYR A 30 -2.00 -7.43 -5.44
N GLN A 31 -2.31 -8.70 -5.69
CA GLN A 31 -1.31 -9.74 -5.88
C GLN A 31 -1.06 -9.92 -7.38
N GLY A 32 0.19 -9.88 -7.80
CA GLY A 32 0.62 -10.19 -9.16
C GLY A 32 0.61 -11.68 -9.45
N TYR A 33 0.75 -12.04 -10.73
CA TYR A 33 0.82 -13.45 -11.15
C TYR A 33 2.10 -14.18 -10.68
N ASP A 34 3.13 -13.42 -10.34
CA ASP A 34 4.37 -13.92 -9.73
C ASP A 34 4.24 -14.20 -8.22
N GLY A 35 3.06 -13.93 -7.65
CA GLY A 35 2.76 -14.12 -6.24
C GLY A 35 3.15 -12.94 -5.34
N ASN A 36 3.85 -11.94 -5.89
CA ASN A 36 4.24 -10.74 -5.16
C ASN A 36 3.07 -9.77 -5.00
N TYR A 37 3.16 -8.88 -4.02
CA TYR A 37 2.14 -7.86 -3.78
C TYR A 37 2.60 -6.51 -4.29
N TYR A 38 1.66 -5.77 -4.88
CA TYR A 38 1.93 -4.50 -5.52
C TYR A 38 0.97 -3.43 -5.03
N LEU A 39 1.49 -2.20 -5.01
CA LEU A 39 0.72 -1.00 -4.78
C LEU A 39 0.76 -0.15 -6.05
N LEU A 40 -0.40 0.05 -6.67
CA LEU A 40 -0.58 0.97 -7.78
C LEU A 40 -1.14 2.29 -7.23
N ALA A 41 -0.39 3.37 -7.38
CA ALA A 41 -0.80 4.71 -7.00
C ALA A 41 -1.27 5.50 -8.22
N TYR A 42 -2.38 6.21 -8.09
CA TYR A 42 -2.95 7.09 -9.11
C TYR A 42 -3.06 8.51 -8.57
N TYR A 43 -2.59 9.48 -9.34
CA TYR A 43 -2.88 10.89 -9.08
C TYR A 43 -3.19 11.63 -10.38
N TYR A 44 -4.03 12.64 -10.26
CA TYR A 44 -4.36 13.53 -11.36
C TYR A 44 -3.56 14.82 -11.26
N ASP A 45 -2.67 15.05 -12.23
CA ASP A 45 -1.98 16.31 -12.40
C ASP A 45 -2.95 17.31 -13.02
N LYS A 46 -3.34 18.32 -12.24
CA LYS A 46 -4.26 19.37 -12.68
C LYS A 46 -3.64 20.36 -13.65
N GLU A 47 -2.33 20.58 -13.59
CA GLU A 47 -1.65 21.53 -14.48
C GLU A 47 -1.46 20.93 -15.86
N ALA A 48 -1.11 19.65 -15.92
CA ALA A 48 -0.95 18.91 -17.17
C ALA A 48 -2.25 18.29 -17.71
N GLU A 49 -3.35 18.34 -16.95
CA GLU A 49 -4.63 17.67 -17.20
C GLU A 49 -4.47 16.17 -17.51
N ARG A 50 -3.62 15.48 -16.74
CA ARG A 50 -3.23 14.09 -17.00
C ARG A 50 -3.26 13.23 -15.74
N GLY A 51 -3.79 12.03 -15.90
CA GLY A 51 -3.65 10.96 -14.93
C GLY A 51 -2.25 10.35 -14.99
N ASN A 52 -1.65 10.14 -13.84
CA ASN A 52 -0.34 9.50 -13.70
C ASN A 52 -0.44 8.29 -12.78
N PHE A 53 0.34 7.26 -13.10
CA PHE A 53 0.42 6.04 -12.33
C PHE A 53 1.85 5.75 -11.91
N SER A 54 2.01 5.27 -10.68
CA SER A 54 3.25 4.72 -10.17
C SER A 54 2.96 3.35 -9.56
N CYS A 55 3.76 2.34 -9.92
CA CYS A 55 3.62 0.99 -9.39
C CYS A 55 4.82 0.66 -8.51
N TYR A 56 4.54 0.11 -7.33
CA TYR A 56 5.53 -0.26 -6.34
C TYR A 56 5.35 -1.72 -5.94
N GLU A 57 6.43 -2.48 -5.92
CA GLU A 57 6.46 -3.77 -5.25
C GLU A 57 6.43 -3.56 -3.73
N ILE A 58 5.66 -4.37 -3.03
CA ILE A 58 5.56 -4.34 -1.57
C ILE A 58 6.55 -5.34 -0.99
N ASP A 59 7.62 -4.81 -0.41
CA ASP A 59 8.60 -5.58 0.33
C ASP A 59 8.01 -6.01 1.68
N SER A 60 8.14 -7.30 2.00
CA SER A 60 7.90 -7.83 3.36
C SER A 60 9.23 -8.02 4.08
N ASP A 61 9.49 -7.22 5.11
CA ASP A 61 10.72 -7.30 5.91
C ASP A 61 10.39 -7.37 7.40
N GLU A 62 10.85 -8.43 8.06
CA GLU A 62 10.68 -8.71 9.51
C GLU A 62 9.26 -8.46 10.05
N GLY A 63 8.24 -8.85 9.27
CA GLY A 63 6.83 -8.69 9.66
C GLY A 63 6.28 -7.26 9.51
N SER A 64 6.98 -6.43 8.74
CA SER A 64 6.53 -5.12 8.27
C SER A 64 6.45 -5.09 6.75
N TYR A 65 5.56 -4.26 6.21
CA TYR A 65 5.38 -4.08 4.77
C TYR A 65 5.81 -2.68 4.37
N SER A 66 6.51 -2.55 3.25
CA SER A 66 6.95 -1.24 2.75
C SER A 66 7.05 -1.18 1.24
N ILE A 67 7.01 0.04 0.69
CA ILE A 67 7.29 0.31 -0.71
C ILE A 67 8.56 1.15 -0.85
N GLY A 68 9.37 0.82 -1.86
CA GLY A 68 10.55 1.58 -2.23
C GLY A 68 10.21 2.78 -3.10
N MET A 69 10.60 3.98 -2.66
CA MET A 69 10.50 5.23 -3.41
C MET A 69 11.89 5.85 -3.57
N GLY A 70 12.66 5.31 -4.51
CA GLY A 70 14.07 5.66 -4.70
C GLY A 70 14.90 5.26 -3.47
N MET A 71 15.58 6.23 -2.84
CA MET A 71 16.38 5.97 -1.62
C MET A 71 15.55 5.90 -0.33
N LYS A 72 14.24 6.19 -0.39
CA LYS A 72 13.34 6.16 0.77
C LYS A 72 12.47 4.91 0.74
N ARG A 73 12.15 4.38 1.93
CA ARG A 73 11.12 3.34 2.10
C ARG A 73 9.94 3.88 2.88
N SER A 74 8.74 3.63 2.40
CA SER A 74 7.50 3.99 3.09
C SER A 74 6.82 2.75 3.64
N LYS A 75 6.61 2.72 4.96
CA LYS A 75 5.95 1.62 5.64
C LYS A 75 4.44 1.69 5.43
N ILE A 76 3.82 0.54 5.23
CA ILE A 76 2.38 0.34 5.16
C ILE A 76 1.91 -0.28 6.49
N LYS A 77 0.84 0.26 7.07
CA LYS A 77 0.30 -0.17 8.36
C LYS A 77 -1.22 -0.16 8.34
N SER A 78 -1.84 -1.09 9.06
CA SER A 78 -3.28 -1.04 9.32
C SER A 78 -3.59 0.11 10.28
N LYS A 79 -4.72 0.77 10.06
CA LYS A 79 -5.26 1.81 10.96
C LYS A 79 -6.65 1.41 11.44
N LYS A 80 -7.05 1.90 12.61
CA LYS A 80 -8.40 1.69 13.14
C LYS A 80 -9.41 2.58 12.39
N SER A 81 -10.67 2.13 12.38
CA SER A 81 -11.83 2.87 11.88
C SER A 81 -11.83 4.34 12.36
N PRO A 82 -12.23 5.32 11.52
CA PRO A 82 -12.86 5.18 10.18
C PRO A 82 -11.86 4.89 9.05
N TYR A 83 -10.57 4.82 9.34
CA TYR A 83 -9.53 4.50 8.37
C TYR A 83 -9.25 3.00 8.35
N GLY A 84 -8.55 2.52 7.33
CA GLY A 84 -8.08 1.13 7.29
C GLY A 84 -6.59 0.98 7.01
N LEU A 85 -5.98 1.96 6.34
CA LEU A 85 -4.59 1.90 5.90
C LEU A 85 -3.86 3.22 6.16
N TYR A 86 -2.57 3.13 6.49
CA TYR A 86 -1.67 4.26 6.63
C TYR A 86 -0.35 3.96 5.91
N ILE A 87 0.08 4.88 5.05
CA ILE A 87 1.35 4.82 4.34
C ILE A 87 2.22 5.98 4.81
N THR A 88 3.39 5.67 5.38
CA THR A 88 4.31 6.71 5.86
C THR A 88 4.67 7.66 4.71
N GLY A 89 4.48 8.97 4.93
CA GLY A 89 4.72 10.01 3.92
C GLY A 89 3.51 10.35 3.04
N TRP A 90 2.50 9.47 2.93
CA TRP A 90 1.27 9.73 2.16
C TRP A 90 0.02 9.84 3.04
N GLY A 91 0.06 9.35 4.28
CA GLY A 91 -1.01 9.55 5.24
C GLY A 91 -2.01 8.40 5.29
N SER A 92 -3.28 8.75 5.60
CA SER A 92 -4.34 7.77 5.90
C SER A 92 -5.25 7.56 4.71
N TYR A 93 -5.79 6.35 4.63
CA TYR A 93 -6.63 5.90 3.53
C TYR A 93 -7.90 5.21 4.05
N MET A 94 -8.98 5.39 3.31
CA MET A 94 -10.27 4.74 3.52
C MET A 94 -10.47 3.68 2.45
N LYS A 95 -11.08 2.55 2.82
CA LYS A 95 -11.36 1.50 1.86
C LYS A 95 -12.61 1.89 1.06
N CYS A 96 -12.57 1.73 -0.26
CA CYS A 96 -13.73 1.89 -1.13
C CYS A 96 -14.68 0.69 -1.04
#